data_AF-A0A091KWA9-F1
#
_entry.id   AF-A0A091KWA9-F1
#
_cell.length_a   1.000
_cell.length_b   1.000
_cell.length_c   1.000
_cell.angle_alpha   90.00
_cell.angle_beta   90.00
_cell.angle_gamma   90.00
#
_symmetry.space_group_name_H-M   'P 1'
#
loop_
_entity.id
_entity.type
_entity.pdbx_description
1 polymer ?
#
loop_
_entity_poly.entity_id
_entity_poly.type
_entity_poly.pdbx_seq_one_letter_code
_entity_poly.pdbx_strand_id
1 'polypeptide(L)'
;GIIVEEVENETKLNTRGISEDITGVVFKDDFSYRLRFQSYSVISPNDAFEHIEICSNFSSSSCKIPLYWYGGFLSVQSSIDAAVIEMKTNHSVWEEMKSISGVRLKSPSIKPMYKLVYIWFIFYVILCFSPYMYFLSVKVIREKKKLKVLMRAMGLQDIAFWLSWSLLYTVYVAIMASLLALIMI
;
A
#
# COMPACT_ATOMS: atom_id res chain seq x y z
N GLY A 1 13.84 22.08 28.51
CA GLY A 1 12.46 22.60 28.51
C GLY A 1 11.98 22.69 27.09
N ILE A 2 10.66 22.62 26.87
CA ILE A 2 10.07 22.83 25.54
C ILE A 2 10.02 24.33 25.28
N ILE A 3 10.49 24.77 24.10
CA ILE A 3 10.40 26.16 23.66
C ILE A 3 9.18 26.24 22.74
N VAL A 4 8.26 27.14 23.07
CA VAL A 4 7.05 27.39 22.27
C VAL A 4 7.23 28.73 21.57
N GLU A 5 7.05 28.75 20.26
CA GLU A 5 7.13 29.95 19.43
C GLU A 5 5.87 30.03 18.56
N GLU A 6 5.25 31.21 18.52
CA GLU A 6 4.15 31.48 17.60
C GLU A 6 4.69 31.76 16.20
N VAL A 7 4.10 31.13 15.19
CA VAL A 7 4.51 31.30 13.79
C VAL A 7 3.40 32.01 13.02
N GLU A 8 3.76 33.08 12.31
CA GLU A 8 2.81 33.95 11.60
C GLU A 8 1.94 33.24 10.54
N ASN A 9 2.44 32.17 9.90
CA ASN A 9 1.73 31.48 8.83
C ASN A 9 2.16 30.00 8.69
N GLU A 10 1.23 29.14 8.23
CA GLU A 10 1.48 27.73 7.92
C GLU A 10 2.60 27.53 6.88
N THR A 11 2.78 28.46 5.94
CA THR A 11 3.86 28.36 4.94
C THR A 11 5.23 28.45 5.58
N LYS A 12 5.43 29.40 6.50
CA LYS A 12 6.66 29.59 7.27
C LYS A 12 6.92 28.40 8.19
N LEU A 13 5.87 27.86 8.79
CA LEU A 13 5.92 26.62 9.59
C LEU A 13 6.40 25.44 8.75
N ASN A 14 5.88 25.27 7.53
CA ASN A 14 6.30 24.19 6.64
C ASN A 14 7.76 24.35 6.21
N THR A 15 8.21 25.56 5.87
CA THR A 15 9.61 25.81 5.49
C THR A 15 10.57 25.49 6.64
N ARG A 16 10.25 25.94 7.87
CA ARG A 16 11.05 25.61 9.06
C ARG A 16 10.99 24.13 9.40
N GLY A 17 9.83 23.50 9.29
CA GLY A 17 9.67 22.06 9.55
C GLY A 17 10.43 21.15 8.58
N ILE A 18 10.90 21.66 7.44
CA ILE A 18 11.79 20.92 6.54
C ILE A 18 13.26 21.03 7.00
N SER A 19 13.67 22.17 7.54
CA SER A 19 15.07 22.45 7.92
C SER A 19 15.40 22.15 9.38
N GLU A 20 14.41 22.24 10.26
CA GLU A 20 14.55 22.15 11.72
C GLU A 20 13.65 21.03 12.25
N ASP A 21 14.11 20.32 13.29
CA ASP A 21 13.32 19.29 13.99
C ASP A 21 12.30 19.94 14.92
N ILE A 22 11.29 20.56 14.31
CA ILE A 22 10.19 21.23 15.01
C ILE A 22 8.88 20.45 14.81
N THR A 23 8.08 20.40 15.88
CA THR A 23 6.70 19.91 15.81
C THR A 23 5.77 21.10 15.66
N GLY A 24 5.04 21.15 14.55
CA GLY A 24 4.06 22.20 14.30
C GLY A 24 2.67 21.83 14.81
N VAL A 25 1.96 22.81 15.36
CA VAL A 25 0.55 22.68 15.75
C VAL A 25 -0.22 23.79 15.06
N VAL A 26 -1.26 23.43 14.30
CA VAL A 26 -2.13 24.39 13.61
C VAL A 26 -3.55 24.21 14.14
N PHE A 27 -4.01 25.15 14.95
CA PHE A 27 -5.39 25.20 15.42
C PHE A 27 -6.30 25.73 14.30
N LYS A 28 -7.41 25.05 14.08
CA LYS A 28 -8.47 25.45 13.14
C LYS A 28 -9.66 26.06 13.85
N ASP A 29 -10.07 25.40 14.91
CA ASP A 29 -11.21 25.73 15.76
C ASP A 29 -10.83 25.44 17.21
N ASP A 30 -11.67 25.85 18.17
CA ASP A 30 -11.49 25.60 19.61
C ASP A 30 -11.28 24.11 19.97
N PHE A 31 -11.70 23.19 19.10
CA PHE A 31 -11.65 21.74 19.32
C PHE A 31 -10.90 20.99 18.21
N SER A 32 -10.39 21.70 17.19
CA SER A 32 -9.78 21.07 16.02
C SER A 32 -8.40 21.64 15.78
N TYR A 33 -7.40 20.76 15.70
CA TYR A 33 -6.04 21.11 15.39
C TYR A 33 -5.39 20.07 14.46
N ARG A 34 -4.29 20.46 13.84
CA ARG A 34 -3.47 19.60 12.99
C ARG A 34 -2.04 19.58 13.52
N LEU A 35 -1.53 18.39 13.77
CA LEU A 35 -0.13 18.18 14.10
C LEU A 35 0.69 18.02 12.81
N ARG A 36 1.85 18.66 12.79
CA ARG A 36 2.84 18.59 11.71
C ARG A 36 4.12 18.02 12.28
N PHE A 37 4.40 16.77 11.91
CA PHE A 37 5.63 16.07 12.26
C PHE A 37 6.48 15.85 11.01
N GLN A 38 7.79 15.75 11.20
CA GLN A 38 8.69 15.35 10.14
C GLN A 38 8.42 13.89 9.72
N SER A 39 8.56 13.61 8.42
CA SER A 39 8.19 12.32 7.83
C SER A 39 8.99 11.12 8.33
N TYR A 40 10.10 11.35 9.02
CA TYR A 40 10.91 10.30 9.63
C TYR A 40 10.57 10.04 11.11
N SER A 41 9.94 11.00 11.79
CA SER A 41 9.59 10.90 13.22
C SER A 41 8.26 10.18 13.43
N VAL A 42 7.36 10.27 12.45
CA VAL A 42 6.02 9.65 12.46
C VAL A 42 5.72 9.13 11.06
N ILE A 43 5.04 7.99 10.98
CA ILE A 43 4.63 7.41 9.69
C ILE A 43 3.49 8.23 9.10
N SER A 44 3.39 8.27 7.76
CA SER A 44 2.38 9.07 7.08
C SER A 44 1.02 8.37 7.08
N PRO A 45 -0.04 8.92 7.71
CA PRO A 45 -1.34 8.26 7.86
C PRO A 45 -2.13 8.04 6.56
N ASN A 46 -1.50 8.25 5.39
CA ASN A 46 -2.12 8.09 4.09
C ASN A 46 -1.98 6.65 3.59
N ASP A 47 -3.08 5.89 3.63
CA ASP A 47 -3.20 4.52 3.11
C ASP A 47 -2.72 4.33 1.65
N ALA A 48 -2.64 5.42 0.87
CA ALA A 48 -2.13 5.35 -0.51
C ALA A 48 -0.61 5.17 -0.59
N PHE A 49 0.12 5.68 0.41
CA PHE A 49 1.58 5.57 0.53
C PHE A 49 1.99 4.63 1.67
N GLU A 50 1.09 4.38 2.62
CA GLU A 50 1.38 3.54 3.76
C GLU A 50 1.22 2.06 3.43
N HIS A 51 2.27 1.36 3.80
CA HIS A 51 2.36 -0.07 3.81
C HIS A 51 1.59 -0.48 5.07
N ILE A 52 0.63 -1.38 4.97
CA ILE A 52 0.21 -2.13 6.16
C ILE A 52 1.44 -3.00 6.51
N GLU A 53 2.41 -2.41 7.21
CA GLU A 53 3.59 -3.10 7.70
C GLU A 53 3.09 -4.07 8.74
N ILE A 54 2.99 -5.34 8.34
CA ILE A 54 2.66 -6.40 9.26
C ILE A 54 3.90 -6.61 10.09
N CYS A 55 3.99 -5.85 11.18
CA CYS A 55 5.02 -5.99 12.17
C CYS A 55 4.74 -7.24 12.99
N SER A 56 5.46 -8.31 12.70
CA SER A 56 5.50 -9.48 13.57
C SER A 56 6.30 -9.20 14.85
N ASN A 57 7.33 -8.36 14.78
CA ASN A 57 8.16 -7.95 15.90
C ASN A 57 8.20 -6.42 16.04
N PHE A 58 7.48 -5.87 17.00
CA PHE A 58 7.44 -4.42 17.26
C PHE A 58 8.74 -3.85 17.86
N SER A 59 9.65 -4.70 18.31
CA SER A 59 10.97 -4.28 18.78
C SER A 59 11.98 -4.13 17.62
N SER A 60 11.64 -4.60 16.42
CA SER A 60 12.55 -4.49 15.29
C SER A 60 12.60 -3.05 14.78
N SER A 61 13.80 -2.61 14.39
CA SER A 61 14.01 -1.31 13.73
C SER A 61 13.28 -1.18 12.40
N SER A 62 12.87 -2.30 11.80
CA SER A 62 12.07 -2.34 10.59
C SER A 62 10.59 -2.03 10.83
N CYS A 63 10.11 -2.11 12.08
CA CYS A 63 8.73 -1.82 12.41
C CYS A 63 8.55 -0.34 12.73
N LYS A 64 7.85 0.38 11.86
CA LYS A 64 7.67 1.83 12.06
C LYS A 64 6.44 2.17 12.89
N ILE A 65 5.48 1.24 13.07
CA ILE A 65 4.22 1.45 13.83
C ILE A 65 4.45 2.08 15.22
N PRO A 66 5.42 1.63 16.04
CA PRO A 66 5.68 2.21 17.36
C PRO A 66 6.19 3.65 17.34
N LEU A 67 6.54 4.22 16.18
CA LEU A 67 7.00 5.61 16.07
C LEU A 67 5.92 6.62 16.51
N TYR A 68 4.63 6.31 16.34
CA TYR A 68 3.57 7.15 16.91
C TYR A 68 3.64 7.24 18.46
N TRP A 69 4.16 6.20 19.11
CA TRP A 69 4.29 6.13 20.58
C TRP A 69 5.59 6.77 21.06
N TYR A 70 6.73 6.36 20.50
CA TYR A 70 8.06 6.82 20.95
C TYR A 70 8.53 8.11 20.28
N GLY A 71 8.00 8.45 19.10
CA GLY A 71 8.31 9.68 18.35
C GLY A 71 7.62 10.94 18.87
N GLY A 72 6.99 10.87 20.04
CA GLY A 72 6.41 12.03 20.72
C GLY A 72 5.04 12.48 20.22
N PHE A 73 4.55 11.95 19.09
CA PHE A 73 3.22 12.27 18.54
C PHE A 73 2.12 12.11 19.59
N LEU A 74 2.02 10.93 20.20
CA LEU A 74 0.97 10.66 21.18
C LEU A 74 1.12 11.53 22.43
N SER A 75 2.33 11.84 22.86
CA SER A 75 2.59 12.70 24.01
C SER A 75 2.09 14.13 23.78
N VAL A 76 2.40 14.70 22.60
CA VAL A 76 1.95 16.02 22.20
C VAL A 76 0.43 16.03 22.03
N GLN A 77 -0.13 15.02 21.37
CA GLN A 77 -1.58 14.89 21.16
C GLN A 77 -2.33 14.84 22.50
N SER A 78 -1.94 13.94 23.42
CA SER A 78 -2.57 13.83 24.73
C SER A 78 -2.44 15.11 25.56
N SER A 79 -1.32 15.82 25.46
CA SER A 79 -1.13 17.07 26.19
C SER A 79 -2.04 18.20 25.69
N ILE A 80 -2.20 18.31 24.36
CA ILE A 80 -3.12 19.30 23.76
C ILE A 80 -4.56 18.92 24.07
N ASP A 81 -4.93 17.65 23.91
CA ASP A 81 -6.29 17.18 24.18
C ASP A 81 -6.66 17.38 25.67
N ALA A 82 -5.72 17.15 26.60
CA ALA A 82 -5.92 17.44 28.02
C ALA A 82 -6.26 18.91 28.26
N ALA A 83 -5.48 19.80 27.66
CA ALA A 83 -5.66 21.24 27.81
C ALA A 83 -6.96 21.73 27.17
N VAL A 84 -7.34 21.21 26.00
CA VAL A 84 -8.61 21.54 25.34
C VAL A 84 -9.81 21.09 26.18
N ILE A 85 -9.75 19.88 26.74
CA ILE A 85 -10.81 19.35 27.63
C ILE A 85 -10.91 20.19 28.90
N GLU A 86 -9.78 20.50 29.53
CA GLU A 86 -9.73 21.33 30.74
C GLU A 86 -10.30 22.73 30.48
N MET A 87 -9.93 23.36 29.37
CA MET A 87 -10.43 24.68 28.98
C MET A 87 -11.96 24.71 28.83
N LYS A 88 -12.57 23.62 28.36
CA LYS A 88 -14.00 23.58 28.01
C LYS A 88 -14.88 23.02 29.12
N THR A 89 -14.37 22.08 29.90
CA THR A 89 -15.09 21.44 31.00
C THR A 89 -14.78 22.05 32.36
N ASN A 90 -13.75 22.90 32.44
CA ASN A 90 -13.19 23.42 33.70
C ASN A 90 -12.79 22.30 34.68
N HIS A 91 -12.45 21.13 34.14
CA HIS A 91 -12.02 19.95 34.88
C HIS A 91 -10.74 19.41 34.25
N SER A 92 -9.66 19.31 35.04
CA SER A 92 -8.39 18.79 34.55
C SER A 92 -8.45 17.26 34.42
N VAL A 93 -8.07 16.78 33.24
CA VAL A 93 -8.02 15.34 32.90
C VAL A 93 -6.58 14.83 32.74
N TRP A 94 -5.59 15.60 33.19
CA TRP A 94 -4.17 15.31 32.96
C TRP A 94 -3.72 13.97 33.56
N GLU A 95 -4.11 13.68 34.81
CA GLU A 95 -3.76 12.42 35.48
C GLU A 95 -4.40 11.22 34.78
N GLU A 96 -5.62 11.38 34.30
CA GLU A 96 -6.34 10.34 33.53
C GLU A 96 -5.63 10.09 32.20
N MET A 97 -5.27 11.14 31.46
CA MET A 97 -4.56 11.03 30.20
C MET A 97 -3.16 10.44 30.34
N LYS A 98 -2.44 10.78 31.42
CA LYS A 98 -1.13 10.20 31.72
C LYS A 98 -1.21 8.69 32.02
N SER A 99 -2.35 8.23 32.54
CA SER A 99 -2.60 6.82 32.83
C SER A 99 -3.04 5.99 31.61
N ILE A 100 -3.33 6.64 30.47
CA ILE A 100 -3.75 5.95 29.25
C ILE A 100 -2.63 5.01 28.80
N SER A 101 -3.00 3.73 28.64
CA SER A 101 -2.15 2.72 28.05
C SER A 101 -2.73 2.24 26.74
N GLY A 102 -1.86 2.02 25.75
CA GLY A 102 -2.25 1.45 24.47
C GLY A 102 -2.19 -0.07 24.54
N VAL A 103 -3.33 -0.73 24.34
CA VAL A 103 -3.35 -2.18 24.14
C VAL A 103 -3.22 -2.48 22.65
N ARG A 104 -2.21 -3.27 22.30
CA ARG A 104 -1.96 -3.69 20.93
C ARG A 104 -2.79 -4.91 20.58
N LEU A 105 -3.60 -4.79 19.53
CA LEU A 105 -4.32 -5.93 18.95
C LEU A 105 -3.36 -6.75 18.09
N LYS A 106 -3.56 -8.07 18.08
CA LYS A 106 -2.79 -8.97 17.21
C LYS A 106 -3.10 -8.62 15.75
N SER A 107 -2.07 -8.23 15.00
CA SER A 107 -2.21 -8.01 13.57
C SER A 107 -2.45 -9.35 12.86
N PRO A 108 -3.36 -9.40 11.88
CA PRO A 108 -3.61 -10.60 11.11
C PRO A 108 -2.37 -10.95 10.27
N SER A 109 -2.12 -12.24 10.06
CA SER A 109 -1.03 -12.77 9.23
C SER A 109 -1.31 -12.60 7.73
N ILE A 110 -1.72 -11.40 7.32
CA ILE A 110 -1.89 -11.04 5.92
C ILE A 110 -0.48 -10.92 5.31
N LYS A 111 -0.30 -11.16 4.02
CA LYS A 111 0.97 -10.83 3.35
C LYS A 111 0.95 -9.33 3.03
N PRO A 112 1.95 -8.53 3.43
CA PRO A 112 1.99 -7.13 3.03
C PRO A 112 2.14 -7.07 1.50
N MET A 113 1.05 -6.70 0.82
CA MET A 113 1.08 -6.49 -0.63
C MET A 113 1.47 -5.04 -0.91
N TYR A 114 2.68 -4.86 -1.42
CA TYR A 114 3.15 -3.59 -1.95
C TYR A 114 2.31 -3.21 -3.17
N LYS A 115 1.28 -2.39 -2.99
CA LYS A 115 0.36 -2.00 -4.07
C LYS A 115 1.11 -1.44 -5.28
N LEU A 116 2.14 -0.61 -5.05
CA LEU A 116 2.98 -0.07 -6.12
C LEU A 116 3.80 -1.17 -6.82
N VAL A 117 4.57 -1.97 -6.07
CA VAL A 117 5.38 -3.05 -6.66
C VAL A 117 4.49 -4.04 -7.43
N TYR A 118 3.28 -4.33 -6.95
CA TYR A 118 2.32 -5.17 -7.64
C TYR A 118 1.84 -4.56 -8.95
N ILE A 119 1.54 -3.26 -8.98
CA ILE A 119 1.20 -2.56 -10.24
C ILE A 119 2.37 -2.61 -11.22
N TRP A 120 3.58 -2.29 -10.76
CA TRP A 120 4.80 -2.36 -11.59
C TRP A 120 5.07 -3.77 -12.10
N PHE A 121 4.87 -4.78 -11.26
CA PHE A 121 5.00 -6.20 -11.61
C PHE A 121 3.99 -6.58 -12.71
N ILE A 122 2.71 -6.21 -12.56
CA ILE A 122 1.70 -6.43 -13.61
C ILE A 122 2.11 -5.76 -14.92
N PHE A 123 2.56 -4.50 -14.87
CA PHE A 123 3.04 -3.80 -16.07
C PHE A 123 4.20 -4.54 -16.74
N TYR A 124 5.17 -5.01 -15.96
CA TYR A 124 6.33 -5.76 -16.46
C TYR A 124 5.90 -7.08 -17.11
N VAL A 125 4.99 -7.81 -16.47
CA VAL A 125 4.40 -9.04 -17.02
C VAL A 125 3.73 -8.75 -18.37
N ILE A 126 2.86 -7.74 -18.45
CA ILE A 126 2.17 -7.37 -19.70
C ILE A 126 3.17 -7.03 -20.82
N LEU A 127 4.20 -6.21 -20.50
CA LEU A 127 5.22 -5.81 -21.46
C LEU A 127 6.03 -7.00 -21.98
N CYS A 128 6.42 -7.94 -21.11
CA CYS A 128 7.15 -9.14 -21.49
C CYS A 128 6.29 -10.11 -22.31
N PHE A 129 5.00 -10.25 -21.98
CA PHE A 129 4.11 -11.17 -22.68
C PHE A 129 3.65 -10.67 -24.05
N SER A 130 3.56 -9.35 -24.25
CA SER A 130 3.07 -8.77 -25.51
C SER A 130 3.83 -9.23 -26.78
N PRO A 131 5.17 -9.10 -26.87
CA PRO A 131 5.90 -9.55 -28.05
C PRO A 131 5.88 -11.07 -28.21
N TYR A 132 5.94 -11.82 -27.09
CA TYR A 132 5.85 -13.28 -27.11
C TYR A 132 4.52 -13.76 -27.70
N MET A 133 3.41 -13.21 -27.22
CA MET A 133 2.06 -13.54 -27.69
C MET A 133 1.84 -13.14 -29.15
N TYR A 134 2.45 -12.03 -29.60
CA TYR A 134 2.42 -11.61 -31.00
C TYR A 134 3.07 -12.66 -31.93
N PHE A 135 4.31 -13.06 -31.64
CA PHE A 135 5.01 -14.06 -32.46
C PHE A 135 4.33 -15.42 -32.43
N LEU A 136 3.84 -15.83 -31.26
CA LEU A 136 3.05 -17.05 -31.11
C LEU A 136 1.82 -16.99 -32.02
N SER A 137 1.05 -15.90 -31.95
CA SER A 137 -0.18 -15.73 -32.74
C SER A 137 0.08 -15.82 -34.25
N VAL A 138 1.10 -15.14 -34.77
CA VAL A 138 1.43 -15.17 -36.21
C VAL A 138 1.83 -16.58 -36.65
N LYS A 139 2.69 -17.26 -35.88
CA LYS A 139 3.12 -18.64 -36.20
C LYS A 139 1.94 -19.60 -36.17
N VAL A 140 1.10 -19.49 -35.14
CA VAL A 140 -0.04 -20.39 -35.00
C VAL A 140 -1.08 -20.11 -36.09
N ILE A 141 -1.36 -18.87 -36.49
CA ILE A 141 -2.25 -18.57 -37.63
C ILE A 141 -1.73 -19.20 -38.93
N ARG A 142 -0.41 -19.15 -39.16
CA ARG A 142 0.23 -19.76 -40.34
C ARG A 142 0.06 -21.28 -40.34
N GLU A 143 0.38 -21.94 -39.22
CA GLU A 143 0.26 -23.40 -39.09
C GLU A 143 -1.21 -23.84 -39.12
N LYS A 144 -2.11 -23.09 -38.48
CA LYS A 144 -3.56 -23.29 -38.51
C LYS A 144 -4.10 -23.31 -39.94
N LYS A 145 -3.66 -22.37 -40.79
CA LYS A 145 -4.10 -22.30 -42.20
C LYS A 145 -3.63 -23.53 -42.98
N LYS A 146 -2.39 -23.99 -42.77
CA LYS A 146 -1.85 -25.21 -43.41
C LYS A 146 -2.57 -26.49 -42.94
N LEU A 147 -2.72 -26.67 -41.63
CA LEU A 147 -3.40 -27.82 -41.03
C LEU A 147 -4.86 -27.91 -41.46
N LYS A 148 -5.56 -26.77 -41.54
CA LYS A 148 -6.94 -26.75 -42.01
C LYS A 148 -7.07 -27.21 -43.47
N VAL A 149 -6.14 -26.81 -44.34
CA VAL A 149 -6.12 -27.27 -45.74
C VAL A 149 -5.82 -28.78 -45.82
N LEU A 150 -4.86 -29.27 -45.03
CA LEU A 150 -4.51 -30.69 -44.98
C LEU A 150 -5.66 -31.56 -44.46
N MET A 151 -6.30 -31.17 -43.36
CA MET A 151 -7.43 -31.91 -42.77
C MET A 151 -8.63 -31.96 -43.73
N ARG A 152 -8.89 -30.88 -44.49
CA ARG A 152 -9.95 -30.86 -45.49
C ARG A 152 -9.64 -31.80 -46.66
N ALA A 153 -8.38 -31.89 -47.07
CA ALA A 153 -7.94 -32.85 -48.10
C ALA A 153 -8.06 -34.31 -47.64
N MET A 154 -7.95 -34.57 -46.34
CA MET A 154 -8.16 -35.90 -45.74
C MET A 154 -9.65 -36.22 -45.42
N GLY A 155 -10.59 -35.32 -45.74
CA GLY A 155 -12.03 -35.53 -45.55
C GLY A 155 -12.55 -35.30 -44.12
N LEU A 156 -11.80 -34.62 -43.26
CA LEU A 156 -12.17 -34.38 -41.86
C LEU A 156 -13.19 -33.22 -41.72
N GLN A 157 -14.13 -33.36 -40.77
CA GLN A 157 -15.19 -32.39 -40.53
C GLN A 157 -14.67 -31.15 -39.76
N ASP A 158 -15.18 -29.94 -40.08
CA ASP A 158 -14.74 -28.67 -39.47
C ASP A 158 -14.90 -28.64 -37.93
N ILE A 159 -15.81 -29.43 -37.36
CA ILE A 159 -16.07 -29.48 -35.91
C ILE A 159 -14.86 -30.04 -35.14
N ALA A 160 -14.21 -31.09 -35.66
CA ALA A 160 -13.03 -31.70 -35.02
C ALA A 160 -11.87 -30.69 -34.94
N PHE A 161 -11.75 -29.84 -35.95
CA PHE A 161 -10.77 -28.75 -35.97
C PHE A 161 -11.05 -27.69 -34.89
N TRP A 162 -12.31 -27.26 -34.73
CA TRP A 162 -12.68 -26.29 -33.67
C TRP A 162 -12.48 -26.87 -32.26
N LEU A 163 -12.76 -28.15 -32.05
CA LEU A 163 -12.55 -28.83 -30.76
C LEU A 163 -11.06 -28.92 -30.38
N SER A 164 -10.20 -29.35 -31.32
CA SER A 164 -8.75 -29.42 -31.07
C SER A 164 -8.15 -28.06 -30.72
N TRP A 165 -8.65 -27.00 -31.38
CA TRP A 165 -8.24 -25.63 -31.15
C TRP A 165 -8.68 -25.11 -29.77
N SER A 166 -9.92 -25.41 -29.37
CA SER A 166 -10.43 -25.08 -28.03
C SER A 166 -9.61 -25.77 -26.93
N LEU A 167 -9.31 -27.05 -27.10
CA LEU A 167 -8.50 -27.83 -26.16
C LEU A 167 -7.10 -27.22 -26.00
N LEU A 168 -6.44 -26.89 -27.10
CA LEU A 168 -5.11 -26.26 -27.10
C LEU A 168 -5.10 -24.95 -26.33
N TYR A 169 -6.08 -24.07 -26.56
CA TYR A 169 -6.19 -22.81 -25.83
C TYR A 169 -6.43 -23.02 -24.35
N THR A 170 -7.30 -23.96 -23.98
CA THR A 170 -7.62 -24.26 -22.59
C THR A 170 -6.38 -24.75 -21.83
N VAL A 171 -5.61 -25.68 -22.43
CA VAL A 171 -4.36 -26.18 -21.85
C VAL A 171 -3.32 -25.06 -21.72
N TYR A 172 -3.17 -24.22 -22.75
CA TYR A 172 -2.23 -23.12 -22.72
C TYR A 172 -2.54 -22.12 -21.60
N VAL A 173 -3.80 -21.68 -21.49
CA VAL A 173 -4.24 -20.77 -20.42
C VAL A 173 -4.04 -21.40 -19.04
N ALA A 174 -4.32 -22.70 -18.88
CA ALA A 174 -4.11 -23.40 -17.61
C ALA A 174 -2.63 -23.43 -17.19
N ILE A 175 -1.70 -23.68 -18.12
CA ILE A 175 -0.25 -23.65 -17.86
C ILE A 175 0.21 -22.23 -17.49
N MET A 176 -0.24 -21.22 -18.22
CA MET A 176 0.12 -19.83 -17.92
C MET A 176 -0.42 -19.39 -16.56
N ALA A 177 -1.65 -19.78 -16.23
CA ALA A 177 -2.27 -19.49 -14.94
C ALA A 177 -1.54 -20.20 -13.79
N SER A 178 -1.12 -21.46 -13.95
CA SER A 178 -0.38 -22.18 -12.91
C SER A 178 1.02 -21.62 -12.69
N LEU A 179 1.73 -21.24 -13.76
CA LEU A 179 3.02 -20.55 -13.64
C LEU A 179 2.88 -19.21 -12.92
N LEU A 180 1.87 -18.41 -13.26
CA LEU A 180 1.59 -17.15 -12.56
C LEU A 180 1.24 -17.38 -11.09
N ALA A 181 0.45 -18.40 -10.78
CA ALA A 181 0.12 -18.76 -9.40
C ALA A 181 1.37 -19.16 -8.60
N LEU A 182 2.29 -19.94 -9.18
CA LEU A 182 3.55 -20.33 -8.55
C LEU A 182 4.47 -19.15 -8.28
N ILE A 183 4.53 -18.17 -9.19
CA ILE A 183 5.34 -16.96 -9.00
C ILE A 183 4.76 -16.07 -7.89
N MET A 184 3.44 -16.08 -7.72
CA MET A 184 2.72 -15.25 -6.75
C MET A 184 2.65 -15.85 -5.33
N ILE A 185 2.93 -17.14 -5.17
CA ILE A 185 2.95 -17.86 -3.88
C ILE A 185 4.20 -17.48 -3.09
#